data_AF-A0A1G5CD73-F1
#
_entry.id   AF-A0A1G5CD73-F1
#
_cell.length_a   1.000
_cell.length_b   1.000
_cell.length_c   1.000
_cell.angle_alpha   90.00
_cell.angle_beta   90.00
_cell.angle_gamma   90.00
#
_symmetry.space_group_name_H-M   'P 1'
#
loop_
_entity.id
_entity.type
_entity.pdbx_description
1 polymer ?
#
loop_
_entity_poly.entity_id
_entity_poly.type
_entity_poly.pdbx_seq_one_letter_code
_entity_poly.pdbx_strand_id
1 'polypeptide(L)'
;MKKKQALAILIASSMALSIVGCSGAETSASEGSSEMEMTEEEKREIAKSEMVAAVEASSVASSVNEAATSSDAATTATSDNKTAASAVASTDKSAEATPVKQADHEVLYNGKALSVFNDSSKTLADLGAYDKKITASPIEFFYTYEASGIEYSTYLCDGKELPLGIDVSKKGATTSRNIGVGDTKDKLVAAYGNPSEKSDPSKKAENTYYYKYNFDKFSIWFYISTEKNTVVFYEIDNTTNVEAENKAEKDSEKAKASEAAATAASAETAASAASTTAPVASAEQTAPKTDISGSCGKAFAEVAKKSHDANSNAKYALLYLTKDQTPELVVDNPGKSVSLYTFENGKLITMISDWRYGVSSQGYGTTSYCYLPYENRFLENTNNCLAYIDHYAGEETIICDCSYNFLPFWPKVAEVVPSGDADAPRREANMGESFRRSTSGKNNYMALSHSGLTEEDANRILADTHWEKLEGSMDYDTILSKIEALGL
;
A
#
# COMPACT_ATOMS: atom_id res chain seq x y z
N MET A 1 40.10 36.29 26.19
CA MET A 1 39.39 37.15 27.15
C MET A 1 37.99 37.45 26.60
N LYS A 2 36.94 37.23 27.40
CA LYS A 2 35.61 37.91 27.39
C LYS A 2 34.77 37.76 26.09
N LYS A 3 33.47 37.43 26.08
CA LYS A 3 32.40 37.34 27.08
C LYS A 3 31.22 36.55 26.47
N LYS A 4 30.46 35.91 27.36
CA LYS A 4 29.12 35.30 27.15
C LYS A 4 28.00 36.36 27.09
N GLN A 5 26.78 35.88 26.84
CA GLN A 5 25.44 36.46 27.14
C GLN A 5 24.83 37.31 26.01
N ALA A 6 23.52 37.33 25.70
CA ALA A 6 22.30 36.96 26.45
C ALA A 6 21.10 36.82 25.45
N LEU A 7 20.10 35.94 25.69
CA LEU A 7 18.73 36.24 26.23
C LEU A 7 17.78 36.86 25.15
N ALA A 8 16.83 36.12 24.56
CA ALA A 8 15.46 35.75 24.97
C ALA A 8 14.41 36.91 25.01
N ILE A 9 13.14 36.55 24.68
CA ILE A 9 11.84 37.22 24.91
C ILE A 9 11.13 37.74 23.62
N LEU A 10 9.98 37.15 23.24
CA LEU A 10 8.64 37.75 23.44
C LEU A 10 7.49 36.83 22.95
N ILE A 11 6.67 36.37 23.90
CA ILE A 11 5.28 35.93 23.73
C ILE A 11 4.42 37.09 24.25
N ALA A 12 3.38 37.51 23.52
CA ALA A 12 2.06 37.92 24.04
C ALA A 12 1.21 38.72 23.03
N SER A 13 -0.11 38.57 23.20
CA SER A 13 -1.24 39.45 22.78
C SER A 13 -2.02 38.94 21.56
N SER A 14 -3.35 38.84 21.56
CA SER A 14 -4.37 39.29 22.52
C SER A 14 -5.77 38.76 22.11
N MET A 15 -6.59 38.40 23.11
CA MET A 15 -8.06 38.30 23.01
C MET A 15 -8.71 39.67 23.22
N ALA A 16 -9.77 40.00 22.47
CA ALA A 16 -10.93 40.84 22.86
C ALA A 16 -11.88 40.99 21.64
N LEU A 17 -13.07 40.37 21.67
CA LEU A 17 -14.39 40.95 21.97
C LEU A 17 -15.01 41.86 20.88
N SER A 18 -16.11 41.39 20.29
CA SER A 18 -17.31 42.22 20.09
C SER A 18 -18.58 41.35 19.96
N ILE A 19 -19.39 41.43 21.00
CA ILE A 19 -20.80 41.01 21.13
C ILE A 19 -21.68 42.17 20.63
N VAL A 20 -22.68 41.91 19.77
CA VAL A 20 -24.07 42.44 19.70
C VAL A 20 -24.81 41.50 18.72
N GLY A 21 -25.80 40.66 19.07
CA GLY A 21 -27.18 40.94 19.53
C GLY A 21 -28.09 41.31 18.34
N CYS A 22 -29.37 40.95 18.16
CA CYS A 22 -30.36 40.06 18.76
C CYS A 22 -31.65 40.16 17.89
N SER A 23 -32.53 39.15 17.91
CA SER A 23 -33.97 39.07 17.50
C SER A 23 -34.23 37.98 16.45
N GLY A 24 -35.20 37.06 16.58
CA GLY A 24 -36.23 36.79 17.61
C GLY A 24 -37.49 36.22 16.94
N ALA A 25 -37.98 35.06 17.41
CA ALA A 25 -39.35 34.47 17.35
C ALA A 25 -39.24 32.93 17.36
N GLU A 26 -39.55 32.20 18.45
CA GLU A 26 -40.89 31.69 18.88
C GLU A 26 -41.57 30.81 17.82
N THR A 27 -42.09 29.59 18.03
CA THR A 27 -42.48 28.78 19.20
C THR A 27 -42.78 27.34 18.70
N SER A 28 -42.59 26.32 19.53
CA SER A 28 -43.59 25.28 19.88
C SER A 28 -42.92 24.00 20.40
N ALA A 29 -43.42 23.55 21.54
CA ALA A 29 -43.00 22.35 22.25
C ALA A 29 -43.68 21.10 21.67
N SER A 30 -42.95 19.98 21.67
CA SER A 30 -43.54 18.64 21.71
C SER A 30 -42.62 17.73 22.53
N GLU A 31 -43.21 17.10 23.53
CA GLU A 31 -42.62 16.12 24.44
C GLU A 31 -42.24 14.82 23.70
N GLY A 32 -41.24 14.09 24.22
CA GLY A 32 -41.09 12.66 23.92
C GLY A 32 -39.68 12.10 24.02
N SER A 33 -39.40 11.45 25.16
CA SER A 33 -38.43 10.34 25.34
C SER A 33 -36.94 10.62 25.14
N SER A 34 -36.23 10.90 26.24
CA SER A 34 -34.76 10.84 26.28
C SER A 34 -34.29 9.40 26.55
N GLU A 35 -33.94 8.68 25.49
CA GLU A 35 -32.97 7.58 25.63
C GLU A 35 -31.59 8.23 25.83
N MET A 36 -30.97 7.92 26.95
CA MET A 36 -29.62 8.37 27.28
C MET A 36 -28.64 7.53 26.45
N GLU A 37 -28.24 8.04 25.28
CA GLU A 37 -27.14 7.49 24.51
C GLU A 37 -25.86 7.56 25.36
N MET A 38 -25.40 6.39 25.83
CA MET A 38 -24.05 6.27 26.36
C MET A 38 -23.05 6.58 25.24
N THR A 39 -22.12 7.47 25.56
CA THR A 39 -21.04 7.83 24.64
C THR A 39 -20.16 6.61 24.34
N GLU A 40 -19.62 6.53 23.12
CA GLU A 40 -18.70 5.45 22.72
C GLU A 40 -17.46 5.35 23.64
N GLU A 41 -17.11 6.45 24.31
CA GLU A 41 -16.04 6.50 25.32
C GLU A 41 -16.41 5.69 26.59
N GLU A 42 -17.65 5.76 27.06
CA GLU A 42 -18.14 4.99 28.22
C GLU A 42 -18.30 3.50 27.89
N LYS A 43 -18.71 3.15 26.66
CA LYS A 43 -18.73 1.75 26.20
C LYS A 43 -17.32 1.15 26.12
N ARG A 44 -16.31 1.96 25.77
CA ARG A 44 -14.90 1.55 25.75
C ARG A 44 -14.33 1.29 27.14
N GLU A 45 -14.67 2.09 28.13
CA GLU A 45 -14.23 1.89 29.52
C GLU A 45 -14.86 0.63 30.15
N ILE A 46 -16.13 0.32 29.84
CA ILE A 46 -16.78 -0.91 30.29
C ILE A 46 -16.09 -2.16 29.70
N ALA A 47 -15.81 -2.16 28.39
CA ALA A 47 -15.11 -3.27 27.72
C ALA A 47 -13.67 -3.48 28.25
N LYS A 48 -13.00 -2.42 28.68
CA LYS A 48 -11.66 -2.48 29.27
C LYS A 48 -11.67 -3.08 30.68
N SER A 49 -12.75 -2.86 31.44
CA SER A 49 -12.92 -3.44 32.78
C SER A 49 -13.28 -4.94 32.78
N GLU A 50 -13.98 -5.44 31.75
CA GLU A 50 -14.28 -6.88 31.61
C GLU A 50 -13.07 -7.72 31.17
N MET A 51 -12.13 -7.13 30.43
CA MET A 51 -10.93 -7.84 29.97
C MET A 51 -9.89 -8.09 31.08
N VAL A 52 -9.93 -7.30 32.17
CA VAL A 52 -9.07 -7.49 33.36
C VAL A 52 -9.61 -8.61 34.26
N ALA A 53 -10.92 -8.87 34.28
CA ALA A 53 -11.52 -9.92 35.10
C ALA A 53 -11.34 -11.34 34.53
N ALA A 54 -11.10 -11.49 33.23
CA ALA A 54 -10.95 -12.80 32.58
C ALA A 54 -9.54 -13.43 32.75
N VAL A 55 -8.54 -12.65 33.17
CA VAL A 55 -7.15 -13.12 33.30
C VAL A 55 -6.90 -13.84 34.64
N GLU A 56 -7.73 -13.64 35.67
CA GLU A 56 -7.57 -14.31 36.96
C GLU A 56 -8.28 -15.68 37.10
N ALA A 57 -9.02 -16.13 36.08
CA ALA A 57 -9.82 -17.37 36.19
C ALA A 57 -9.20 -18.62 35.50
N SER A 58 -8.04 -18.53 34.86
CA SER A 58 -7.50 -19.61 34.01
C SER A 58 -6.15 -20.20 34.48
N SER A 59 -5.93 -20.33 35.79
CA SER A 59 -4.69 -20.91 36.34
C SER A 59 -4.91 -21.98 37.41
N VAL A 60 -5.80 -22.95 37.18
CA VAL A 60 -5.80 -24.21 37.97
C VAL A 60 -6.24 -25.40 37.09
N ALA A 61 -5.48 -26.51 37.21
CA ALA A 61 -5.66 -27.85 36.62
C ALA A 61 -4.99 -28.04 35.23
N SER A 62 -4.10 -29.02 34.98
CA SER A 62 -3.90 -30.32 35.62
C SER A 62 -2.46 -30.81 35.48
N SER A 63 -1.91 -31.28 36.60
CA SER A 63 -0.77 -32.20 36.66
C SER A 63 -1.30 -33.63 36.82
N VAL A 64 -0.95 -34.56 35.92
CA VAL A 64 -0.95 -35.99 36.25
C VAL A 64 0.24 -36.67 35.55
N ASN A 65 1.05 -37.31 36.39
CA ASN A 65 2.15 -38.22 36.08
C ASN A 65 1.70 -39.43 35.24
N GLU A 66 2.60 -39.95 34.42
CA GLU A 66 2.71 -41.40 34.28
C GLU A 66 4.19 -41.82 34.15
N ALA A 67 4.59 -42.67 35.08
CA ALA A 67 5.91 -43.26 35.18
C ALA A 67 5.97 -44.57 34.39
N ALA A 68 7.08 -44.83 33.71
CA ALA A 68 7.44 -46.16 33.27
C ALA A 68 8.91 -46.45 33.63
N THR A 69 9.03 -47.43 34.52
CA THR A 69 10.23 -47.98 35.15
C THR A 69 10.81 -49.11 34.30
N SER A 70 12.14 -49.20 34.20
CA SER A 70 12.93 -50.45 34.04
C SER A 70 14.42 -50.06 33.96
N SER A 71 15.24 -50.19 35.01
CA SER A 71 16.08 -51.36 35.37
C SER A 71 16.95 -51.86 34.19
N ASP A 72 18.26 -52.11 34.30
CA ASP A 72 19.11 -52.41 35.45
C ASP A 72 20.61 -52.35 35.09
N ALA A 73 21.47 -52.19 36.11
CA ALA A 73 22.84 -52.73 36.35
C ALA A 73 23.94 -52.66 35.24
N ALA A 74 25.24 -52.43 35.47
CA ALA A 74 26.16 -52.28 36.61
C ALA A 74 27.47 -51.67 36.01
N THR A 75 28.52 -51.14 36.66
CA THR A 75 29.25 -51.58 37.86
C THR A 75 30.31 -50.50 38.18
N THR A 76 30.33 -50.08 39.45
CA THR A 76 31.46 -49.82 40.37
C THR A 76 32.87 -49.46 39.86
N ALA A 77 33.42 -48.34 40.34
CA ALA A 77 34.71 -48.32 41.06
C ALA A 77 34.92 -47.01 41.84
N THR A 78 35.14 -47.20 43.14
CA THR A 78 35.37 -46.27 44.25
C THR A 78 36.76 -45.63 44.21
N SER A 79 36.93 -44.43 44.77
CA SER A 79 37.93 -44.15 45.82
C SER A 79 37.80 -42.75 46.43
N ASP A 80 38.00 -42.74 47.74
CA ASP A 80 37.85 -41.69 48.74
C ASP A 80 38.75 -40.45 48.56
N ASN A 81 38.38 -39.30 49.13
CA ASN A 81 38.86 -38.87 50.47
C ASN A 81 38.48 -37.41 50.84
N LYS A 82 37.80 -37.29 52.00
CA LYS A 82 37.94 -36.32 53.12
C LYS A 82 38.12 -34.78 52.94
N THR A 83 37.18 -34.11 53.62
CA THR A 83 37.28 -32.95 54.58
C THR A 83 37.71 -31.57 54.07
N ALA A 84 36.82 -30.57 54.17
CA ALA A 84 36.67 -29.69 55.35
C ALA A 84 36.05 -28.32 54.96
N ALA A 85 35.01 -27.95 55.70
CA ALA A 85 34.39 -26.64 55.93
C ALA A 85 34.90 -25.39 55.19
N SER A 86 33.98 -24.63 54.56
CA SER A 86 33.74 -23.23 54.92
C SER A 86 32.53 -22.62 54.19
N ALA A 87 31.89 -21.68 54.90
CA ALA A 87 31.02 -20.60 54.42
C ALA A 87 29.65 -20.95 53.80
N VAL A 88 28.62 -20.71 54.60
CA VAL A 88 27.25 -20.41 54.17
C VAL A 88 27.29 -19.08 53.39
N ALA A 89 27.39 -19.17 52.07
CA ALA A 89 27.03 -18.10 51.16
C ALA A 89 25.66 -18.46 50.58
N SER A 90 24.67 -17.60 50.80
CA SER A 90 23.37 -17.67 50.13
C SER A 90 23.59 -17.43 48.64
N THR A 91 23.88 -18.50 47.92
CA THR A 91 23.87 -18.53 46.47
C THR A 91 22.41 -18.58 46.06
N ASP A 92 21.85 -17.41 45.74
CA ASP A 92 20.68 -17.34 44.87
C ASP A 92 21.09 -17.95 43.53
N LYS A 93 20.89 -19.27 43.45
CA LYS A 93 21.11 -20.09 42.27
C LYS A 93 19.96 -19.76 41.33
N SER A 94 20.02 -18.56 40.74
CA SER A 94 19.23 -18.21 39.55
C SER A 94 19.50 -19.33 38.57
N ALA A 95 18.50 -20.19 38.39
CA ALA A 95 18.59 -21.32 37.50
C ALA A 95 18.93 -20.77 36.12
N GLU A 96 20.18 -20.94 35.73
CA GLU A 96 20.70 -20.57 34.43
C GLU A 96 19.92 -21.42 33.43
N ALA A 97 18.86 -20.81 32.87
CA ALA A 97 17.95 -21.48 31.96
C ALA A 97 18.81 -22.05 30.84
N THR A 98 18.76 -23.38 30.70
CA THR A 98 19.51 -24.06 29.64
C THR A 98 19.12 -23.41 28.31
N PRO A 99 20.07 -22.87 27.53
CA PRO A 99 19.74 -22.18 26.29
C PRO A 99 18.95 -23.13 25.41
N VAL A 100 17.70 -22.79 25.10
CA VAL A 100 16.90 -23.56 24.16
C VAL A 100 17.66 -23.50 22.84
N LYS A 101 18.03 -24.67 22.31
CA LYS A 101 18.77 -24.77 21.06
C LYS A 101 17.86 -24.30 19.92
N GLN A 102 18.01 -23.04 19.54
CA GLN A 102 17.25 -22.37 18.50
C GLN A 102 17.78 -22.79 17.11
N ALA A 103 16.89 -22.91 16.13
CA ALA A 103 17.28 -23.24 14.75
C ALA A 103 17.79 -21.99 14.01
N ASP A 104 18.71 -22.18 13.06
CA ASP A 104 19.40 -21.05 12.40
C ASP A 104 18.49 -20.09 11.61
N HIS A 105 17.29 -20.55 11.24
CA HIS A 105 16.29 -19.77 10.51
C HIS A 105 15.33 -18.99 11.42
N GLU A 106 15.53 -19.05 12.74
CA GLU A 106 14.63 -18.42 13.70
C GLU A 106 15.16 -17.06 14.20
N VAL A 107 14.24 -16.12 14.38
CA VAL A 107 14.45 -14.82 15.05
C VAL A 107 13.82 -14.87 16.43
N LEU A 108 14.59 -14.56 17.47
CA LEU A 108 14.07 -14.42 18.83
C LEU A 108 13.57 -12.98 19.04
N TYR A 109 12.28 -12.82 19.33
CA TYR A 109 11.66 -11.53 19.63
C TYR A 109 10.65 -11.69 20.78
N ASN A 110 10.78 -10.87 21.83
CA ASN A 110 9.94 -10.94 23.04
C ASN A 110 9.80 -12.36 23.63
N GLY A 111 10.89 -13.13 23.62
CA GLY A 111 10.91 -14.51 24.13
C GLY A 111 10.24 -15.54 23.22
N LYS A 112 9.73 -15.14 22.04
CA LYS A 112 9.15 -16.03 21.02
C LYS A 112 10.13 -16.24 19.87
N ALA A 113 10.14 -17.45 19.33
CA ALA A 113 10.86 -17.78 18.11
C ALA A 113 9.95 -17.56 16.89
N LEU A 114 10.32 -16.63 16.03
CA LEU A 114 9.71 -16.37 14.73
C LEU A 114 10.49 -17.11 13.66
N SER A 115 9.83 -17.63 12.62
CA SER A 115 10.46 -18.45 11.58
C SER A 115 9.85 -18.18 10.22
N VAL A 116 10.69 -18.13 9.19
CA VAL A 116 10.27 -18.08 7.78
C VAL A 116 9.75 -19.43 7.25
N PHE A 117 9.73 -20.46 8.09
CA PHE A 117 9.11 -21.76 7.80
C PHE A 117 7.79 -22.00 8.56
N ASN A 118 7.37 -21.08 9.42
CA ASN A 118 6.04 -21.14 10.02
C ASN A 118 4.96 -20.82 8.98
N ASP A 119 3.73 -21.28 9.21
CA ASP A 119 2.58 -20.73 8.48
C ASP A 119 2.43 -19.23 8.79
N SER A 120 2.05 -18.44 7.78
CA SER A 120 1.98 -16.97 7.93
C SER A 120 1.05 -16.53 9.05
N SER A 121 -0.08 -17.22 9.22
CA SER A 121 -1.02 -16.96 10.32
C SER A 121 -0.39 -17.15 11.71
N LYS A 122 0.50 -18.14 11.86
CA LYS A 122 1.23 -18.36 13.11
C LYS A 122 2.23 -17.24 13.38
N THR A 123 3.02 -16.84 12.38
CA THR A 123 4.00 -15.77 12.52
C THR A 123 3.33 -14.43 12.86
N LEU A 124 2.22 -14.11 12.19
CA LEU A 124 1.41 -12.92 12.48
C LEU A 124 0.85 -12.96 13.91
N ALA A 125 0.31 -14.10 14.36
CA ALA A 125 -0.17 -14.24 15.73
C ALA A 125 0.95 -14.10 16.78
N ASP A 126 2.16 -14.60 16.48
CA ASP A 126 3.30 -14.49 17.37
C ASP A 126 3.83 -13.05 17.47
N LEU A 127 3.80 -12.30 16.36
CA LEU A 127 4.18 -10.89 16.28
C LEU A 127 3.14 -9.95 16.93
N GLY A 128 1.85 -10.29 16.85
CA GLY A 128 0.75 -9.49 17.39
C GLY A 128 0.11 -8.59 16.34
N ALA A 129 -0.47 -7.47 16.78
CA ALA A 129 -1.08 -6.50 15.87
C ALA A 129 0.00 -5.73 15.09
N TYR A 130 -0.09 -5.71 13.77
CA TYR A 130 0.76 -4.90 12.90
C TYR A 130 0.26 -3.45 12.85
N ASP A 131 1.17 -2.52 12.52
CA ASP A 131 0.85 -1.10 12.35
C ASP A 131 0.28 -0.84 10.94
N LYS A 132 0.89 -1.42 9.90
CA LYS A 132 0.42 -1.31 8.51
C LYS A 132 0.58 -2.62 7.75
N LYS A 133 -0.35 -2.86 6.83
CA LYS A 133 -0.24 -3.86 5.76
C LYS A 133 -0.07 -3.12 4.43
N ILE A 134 1.04 -3.36 3.74
CA ILE A 134 1.35 -2.78 2.44
C ILE A 134 1.23 -3.89 1.39
N THR A 135 0.53 -3.62 0.29
CA THR A 135 0.41 -4.53 -0.86
C THR A 135 1.32 -4.01 -1.97
N ALA A 136 2.51 -4.59 -2.13
CA ALA A 136 3.46 -4.11 -3.14
C ALA A 136 3.13 -4.62 -4.55
N SER A 137 2.53 -5.80 -4.63
CA SER A 137 2.01 -6.40 -5.85
C SER A 137 0.70 -7.15 -5.56
N PRO A 138 -0.08 -7.58 -6.56
CA PRO A 138 -1.31 -8.36 -6.33
C PRO A 138 -1.10 -9.65 -5.53
N ILE A 139 0.15 -10.13 -5.44
CA ILE A 139 0.50 -11.35 -4.75
C ILE A 139 1.47 -11.13 -3.59
N GLU A 140 1.94 -9.91 -3.30
CA GLU A 140 2.96 -9.66 -2.27
C GLU A 140 2.46 -8.69 -1.20
N PHE A 141 2.66 -9.06 0.07
CA PHE A 141 2.23 -8.27 1.22
C PHE A 141 3.35 -8.10 2.25
N PHE A 142 3.44 -6.88 2.80
CA PHE A 142 4.36 -6.51 3.88
C PHE A 142 3.56 -6.10 5.12
N TYR A 143 3.86 -6.74 6.25
CA TYR A 143 3.29 -6.40 7.56
C TYR A 143 4.35 -5.70 8.39
N THR A 144 4.11 -4.44 8.72
CA THR A 144 5.08 -3.59 9.43
C THR A 144 4.75 -3.48 10.91
N TYR A 145 5.78 -3.56 11.75
CA TYR A 145 5.73 -3.39 13.19
C TYR A 145 6.74 -2.29 13.56
N GLU A 146 6.31 -1.04 13.40
CA GLU A 146 7.12 0.17 13.50
C GLU A 146 7.86 0.24 14.84
N ALA A 147 7.19 -0.09 15.95
CA ALA A 147 7.79 -0.03 17.28
C ALA A 147 9.02 -0.95 17.42
N SER A 148 8.93 -2.19 16.93
CA SER A 148 10.01 -3.18 16.96
C SER A 148 10.96 -3.09 15.77
N GLY A 149 10.60 -2.32 14.74
CA GLY A 149 11.35 -2.27 13.48
C GLY A 149 11.39 -3.63 12.80
N ILE A 150 10.31 -4.41 12.93
CA ILE A 150 10.17 -5.70 12.24
C ILE A 150 9.26 -5.47 11.03
N GLU A 151 9.64 -6.00 9.88
CA GLU A 151 8.77 -6.16 8.73
C GLU A 151 8.70 -7.65 8.38
N TYR A 152 7.50 -8.12 8.05
CA TYR A 152 7.25 -9.50 7.68
C TYR A 152 6.65 -9.52 6.29
N SER A 153 7.38 -10.09 5.33
CA SER A 153 6.95 -10.19 3.94
C SER A 153 6.35 -11.57 3.65
N THR A 154 5.32 -11.58 2.82
CA THR A 154 4.59 -12.78 2.42
C THR A 154 4.16 -12.67 0.97
N TYR A 155 3.83 -13.82 0.36
CA TYR A 155 3.22 -13.83 -0.96
C TYR A 155 2.07 -14.83 -1.08
N LEU A 156 1.17 -14.60 -2.04
CA LEU A 156 0.01 -15.42 -2.33
C LEU A 156 0.34 -16.42 -3.44
N CYS A 157 0.27 -17.72 -3.11
CA CYS A 157 0.43 -18.82 -4.05
C CYS A 157 -0.76 -19.77 -3.93
N ASP A 158 -1.50 -19.98 -5.02
CA ASP A 158 -2.68 -20.85 -5.07
C ASP A 158 -3.72 -20.54 -3.96
N GLY A 159 -3.91 -19.26 -3.66
CA GLY A 159 -4.83 -18.80 -2.60
C GLY A 159 -4.32 -19.00 -1.17
N LYS A 160 -3.08 -19.52 -0.99
CA LYS A 160 -2.41 -19.61 0.31
C LYS A 160 -1.34 -18.54 0.44
N GLU A 161 -1.38 -17.78 1.53
CA GLU A 161 -0.34 -16.83 1.90
C GLU A 161 0.85 -17.58 2.54
N LEU A 162 2.05 -17.33 2.02
CA LEU A 162 3.28 -18.02 2.39
C LEU A 162 4.36 -17.02 2.82
N PRO A 163 5.23 -17.35 3.80
CA PRO A 163 6.31 -16.47 4.26
C PRO A 163 7.36 -16.24 3.17
N LEU A 164 7.73 -14.98 2.92
CA LEU A 164 8.91 -14.63 2.13
C LEU A 164 10.10 -14.36 3.03
N GLY A 165 10.01 -13.39 3.93
CA GLY A 165 11.12 -12.98 4.78
C GLY A 165 10.73 -12.28 6.07
N ILE A 166 11.69 -12.14 6.97
CA ILE A 166 11.59 -11.36 8.21
C ILE A 166 12.76 -10.38 8.26
N ASP A 167 12.40 -9.12 8.35
CA ASP A 167 13.26 -7.96 8.27
C ASP A 167 13.35 -7.27 9.62
N VAL A 168 14.56 -6.94 10.07
CA VAL A 168 14.80 -6.34 11.40
C VAL A 168 15.73 -5.15 11.30
N SER A 169 15.18 -3.96 11.56
CA SER A 169 15.86 -2.65 11.45
C SER A 169 16.10 -1.96 12.79
N LYS A 170 15.55 -2.47 13.90
CA LYS A 170 15.75 -1.94 15.26
C LYS A 170 16.27 -2.99 16.23
N LYS A 171 16.79 -2.52 17.37
CA LYS A 171 17.21 -3.38 18.48
C LYS A 171 16.01 -4.05 19.13
N GLY A 172 16.17 -5.29 19.57
CA GLY A 172 15.17 -6.02 20.35
C GLY A 172 14.93 -7.44 19.86
N ALA A 173 15.21 -7.70 18.58
CA ALA A 173 15.23 -9.03 17.99
C ALA A 173 16.67 -9.48 17.68
N THR A 174 16.92 -10.78 17.80
CA THR A 174 18.23 -11.39 17.49
C THR A 174 18.04 -12.70 16.73
N THR A 175 19.03 -13.07 15.91
CA THR A 175 19.08 -14.40 15.33
C THR A 175 19.36 -15.48 16.38
N SER A 176 19.22 -16.76 16.00
CA SER A 176 19.59 -17.93 16.81
C SER A 176 21.03 -17.90 17.36
N ARG A 177 21.92 -17.16 16.70
CA ARG A 177 23.33 -17.01 17.09
C ARG A 177 23.60 -15.71 17.85
N ASN A 178 22.54 -15.09 18.39
CA ASN A 178 22.60 -13.88 19.20
C ASN A 178 23.27 -12.70 18.48
N ILE A 179 22.99 -12.56 17.18
CA ILE A 179 23.34 -11.37 16.39
C ILE A 179 22.08 -10.54 16.18
N GLY A 180 22.16 -9.24 16.41
CA GLY A 180 21.08 -8.29 16.14
C GLY A 180 21.58 -6.92 15.71
N VAL A 181 20.65 -5.99 15.51
CA VAL A 181 20.96 -4.61 15.11
C VAL A 181 21.88 -3.94 16.15
N GLY A 182 22.96 -3.35 15.67
CA GLY A 182 24.00 -2.68 16.46
C GLY A 182 25.19 -3.57 16.84
N ASP A 183 25.14 -4.88 16.59
CA ASP A 183 26.31 -5.76 16.77
C ASP A 183 27.41 -5.44 15.76
N THR A 184 28.67 -5.66 16.15
CA THR A 184 29.81 -5.39 15.28
C THR A 184 29.96 -6.45 14.19
N LYS A 185 30.54 -6.05 13.05
CA LYS A 185 30.95 -7.00 12.00
C LYS A 185 31.79 -8.16 12.54
N ASP A 186 32.69 -7.89 13.47
CA ASP A 186 33.57 -8.93 14.02
C ASP A 186 32.79 -9.94 14.87
N LYS A 187 31.78 -9.49 15.63
CA LYS A 187 30.86 -10.40 16.35
C LYS A 187 30.04 -11.24 15.37
N LEU A 188 29.53 -10.63 14.30
CA LEU A 188 28.83 -11.33 13.22
C LEU A 188 29.70 -12.43 12.60
N VAL A 189 30.94 -12.10 12.20
CA VAL A 189 31.89 -13.06 11.60
C VAL A 189 32.29 -14.14 12.60
N ALA A 190 32.42 -13.84 13.88
CA ALA A 190 32.67 -14.85 14.91
C ALA A 190 31.50 -15.84 15.06
N ALA A 191 30.26 -15.39 14.90
CA ALA A 191 29.06 -16.21 15.03
C ALA A 191 28.74 -17.05 13.78
N TYR A 192 28.93 -16.50 12.59
CA TYR A 192 28.54 -17.14 11.32
C TYR A 192 29.71 -17.57 10.43
N GLY A 193 30.93 -17.13 10.73
CA GLY A 193 32.09 -17.34 9.87
C GLY A 193 32.12 -16.36 8.69
N ASN A 194 32.80 -16.78 7.62
CA ASN A 194 32.88 -15.99 6.39
C ASN A 194 31.55 -16.02 5.64
N PRO A 195 31.08 -14.87 5.11
CA PRO A 195 29.86 -14.83 4.32
C PRO A 195 30.04 -15.55 2.98
N SER A 196 28.94 -16.12 2.48
CA SER A 196 28.87 -16.74 1.15
C SER A 196 28.98 -15.69 0.04
N GLU A 197 28.43 -14.50 0.28
CA GLU A 197 28.45 -13.37 -0.64
C GLU A 197 28.58 -12.06 0.16
N LYS A 198 29.24 -11.04 -0.42
CA LYS A 198 29.35 -9.72 0.19
C LYS A 198 29.43 -8.63 -0.86
N SER A 199 28.84 -7.46 -0.59
CA SER A 199 29.06 -6.28 -1.41
C SER A 199 30.39 -5.58 -1.10
N ASP A 200 30.85 -4.78 -2.05
CA ASP A 200 32.09 -4.02 -1.94
C ASP A 200 31.86 -2.73 -1.13
N PRO A 201 32.45 -2.59 0.07
CA PRO A 201 32.29 -1.40 0.90
C PRO A 201 32.89 -0.13 0.28
N SER A 202 33.71 -0.25 -0.78
CA SER A 202 34.29 0.90 -1.47
C SER A 202 33.33 1.57 -2.46
N LYS A 203 32.22 0.91 -2.82
CA LYS A 203 31.15 1.48 -3.66
C LYS A 203 30.23 2.37 -2.82
N LYS A 204 30.74 3.56 -2.48
CA LYS A 204 30.17 4.57 -1.55
C LYS A 204 28.79 5.15 -1.88
N ALA A 205 28.06 4.65 -2.87
CA ALA A 205 26.74 5.19 -3.18
C ALA A 205 25.77 4.98 -2.00
N GLU A 206 26.00 3.94 -1.21
CA GLU A 206 25.17 3.56 -0.07
C GLU A 206 26.01 3.57 1.21
N ASN A 207 25.47 4.10 2.32
CA ASN A 207 26.16 4.14 3.63
C ASN A 207 26.26 2.75 4.31
N THR A 208 26.02 1.69 3.55
CA THR A 208 25.91 0.30 3.98
C THR A 208 26.54 -0.64 2.95
N TYR A 209 27.03 -1.78 3.43
CA TYR A 209 27.39 -2.95 2.61
C TYR A 209 26.78 -4.20 3.26
N TYR A 210 26.63 -5.31 2.54
CA TYR A 210 25.97 -6.50 3.06
C TYR A 210 26.90 -7.71 3.12
N TYR A 211 26.65 -8.59 4.10
CA TYR A 211 27.13 -9.96 4.20
C TYR A 211 25.95 -10.91 4.10
N LYS A 212 25.98 -11.84 3.15
CA LYS A 212 24.95 -12.85 2.93
C LYS A 212 25.49 -14.23 3.30
N TYR A 213 24.69 -14.99 4.05
CA TYR A 213 24.96 -16.35 4.47
C TYR A 213 23.88 -17.26 3.91
N ASN A 214 24.27 -18.20 3.05
CA ASN A 214 23.36 -19.13 2.41
C ASN A 214 23.24 -20.44 3.22
N PHE A 215 22.01 -20.87 3.43
CA PHE A 215 21.66 -22.18 3.98
C PHE A 215 20.81 -22.95 2.95
N ASP A 216 20.46 -24.21 3.24
CA ASP A 216 19.74 -25.08 2.29
C ASP A 216 18.41 -24.49 1.80
N LYS A 217 17.62 -23.92 2.71
CA LYS A 217 16.25 -23.44 2.42
C LYS A 217 16.01 -21.98 2.77
N PHE A 218 17.05 -21.28 3.24
CA PHE A 218 16.94 -19.90 3.66
C PHE A 218 18.28 -19.17 3.48
N SER A 219 18.22 -17.85 3.43
CA SER A 219 19.39 -16.97 3.49
C SER A 219 19.26 -15.99 4.64
N ILE A 220 20.40 -15.51 5.15
CA ILE A 220 20.43 -14.37 6.07
C ILE A 220 21.31 -13.30 5.47
N TRP A 221 20.79 -12.09 5.36
CA TRP A 221 21.52 -10.90 4.93
C TRP A 221 21.74 -9.98 6.13
N PHE A 222 22.97 -9.52 6.31
CA PHE A 222 23.31 -8.51 7.30
C PHE A 222 23.82 -7.27 6.60
N TYR A 223 23.12 -6.16 6.76
CA TYR A 223 23.52 -4.86 6.24
C TYR A 223 24.30 -4.12 7.32
N ILE A 224 25.49 -3.67 6.97
CA ILE A 224 26.53 -3.19 7.88
C ILE A 224 26.87 -1.76 7.51
N SER A 225 26.83 -0.85 8.49
CA SER A 225 27.24 0.54 8.31
C SER A 225 28.72 0.62 7.92
N THR A 226 29.04 1.34 6.84
CA THR A 226 30.43 1.60 6.43
C THR A 226 31.18 2.46 7.46
N GLU A 227 30.48 3.36 8.14
CA GLU A 227 31.05 4.26 9.16
C GLU A 227 31.30 3.54 10.49
N LYS A 228 30.29 2.82 11.00
CA LYS A 228 30.32 2.25 12.36
C LYS A 228 30.78 0.80 12.39
N ASN A 229 30.78 0.13 11.24
CA ASN A 229 31.10 -1.29 11.12
C ASN A 229 30.20 -2.18 12.03
N THR A 230 28.93 -1.78 12.15
CA THR A 230 27.89 -2.46 12.93
C THR A 230 26.71 -2.81 12.04
N VAL A 231 26.02 -3.91 12.35
CA VAL A 231 24.75 -4.30 11.72
C VAL A 231 23.74 -3.18 11.93
N VAL A 232 23.12 -2.71 10.85
CA VAL A 232 22.05 -1.70 10.90
C VAL A 232 20.69 -2.30 10.56
N PHE A 233 20.70 -3.40 9.82
CA PHE A 233 19.53 -4.11 9.34
C PHE A 233 19.93 -5.55 9.04
N TYR A 234 19.03 -6.50 9.26
CA TYR A 234 19.21 -7.86 8.77
C TYR A 234 17.87 -8.46 8.33
N GLU A 235 17.96 -9.41 7.42
CA GLU A 235 16.84 -10.06 6.74
C GLU A 235 17.08 -11.57 6.76
N ILE A 236 16.03 -12.34 7.00
CA ILE A 236 16.02 -13.80 6.84
C ILE A 236 14.98 -14.14 5.78
N ASP A 237 15.38 -14.85 4.72
CA ASP A 237 14.51 -15.20 3.60
C ASP A 237 14.25 -16.68 3.54
N ASN A 238 13.03 -17.09 3.24
CA ASN A 238 12.74 -18.42 2.76
C ASN A 238 13.08 -18.51 1.26
N THR A 239 14.30 -18.93 0.95
CA THR A 239 14.82 -19.00 -0.43
C THR A 239 13.91 -19.82 -1.36
N THR A 240 13.31 -20.90 -0.86
CA THR A 240 12.38 -21.72 -1.65
C THR A 240 11.13 -20.94 -2.05
N ASN A 241 10.58 -20.14 -1.13
CA ASN A 241 9.41 -19.33 -1.39
C ASN A 241 9.73 -18.12 -2.27
N VAL A 242 10.88 -17.46 -2.06
CA VAL A 242 11.37 -16.39 -2.94
C VAL A 242 11.56 -16.89 -4.37
N GLU A 243 12.16 -18.06 -4.58
CA GLU A 243 12.30 -18.64 -5.92
C GLU A 243 10.95 -18.98 -6.58
N ALA A 244 9.99 -19.47 -5.78
CA ALA A 244 8.65 -19.79 -6.26
C ALA A 244 7.85 -18.53 -6.65
N GLU A 245 7.96 -17.46 -5.86
CA GLU A 245 7.36 -16.16 -6.11
C GLU A 245 7.93 -15.51 -7.38
N ASN A 246 9.25 -15.39 -7.49
CA ASN A 246 9.95 -14.93 -8.70
C ASN A 246 9.56 -15.72 -9.96
N LYS A 247 9.28 -17.02 -9.82
CA LYS A 247 8.81 -17.84 -10.95
C LYS A 247 7.36 -17.51 -11.29
N ALA A 248 6.49 -17.39 -10.29
CA ALA A 248 5.08 -17.03 -10.49
C ALA A 248 4.94 -15.66 -11.16
N GLU A 249 5.75 -14.67 -10.77
CA GLU A 249 5.78 -13.35 -11.41
C GLU A 249 6.16 -13.45 -12.89
N LYS A 250 7.25 -14.15 -13.22
CA LYS A 250 7.69 -14.35 -14.61
C LYS A 250 6.65 -15.09 -15.46
N ASP A 251 5.99 -16.10 -14.89
CA ASP A 251 4.94 -16.83 -15.58
C ASP A 251 3.72 -15.93 -15.82
N SER A 252 3.39 -15.03 -14.88
CA SER A 252 2.32 -14.04 -15.03
C SER A 252 2.62 -12.98 -16.10
N GLU A 253 3.86 -12.48 -16.17
CA GLU A 253 4.29 -11.54 -17.21
C GLU A 253 4.23 -12.16 -18.60
N LYS A 254 4.66 -13.43 -18.71
CA LYS A 254 4.60 -14.17 -19.97
C LYS A 254 3.15 -14.42 -20.41
N ALA A 255 2.25 -14.72 -19.47
CA ALA A 255 0.83 -14.87 -19.76
C ALA A 255 0.22 -13.55 -20.30
N LYS A 256 0.48 -12.42 -19.64
CA LYS A 256 0.04 -11.09 -20.09
C LYS A 256 0.58 -10.75 -21.49
N ALA A 257 1.85 -11.03 -21.76
CA ALA A 257 2.44 -10.82 -23.08
C ALA A 257 1.76 -11.69 -24.17
N SER A 258 1.39 -12.92 -23.83
CA SER A 258 0.70 -13.82 -24.77
C SER A 258 -0.75 -13.40 -25.05
N GLU A 259 -1.45 -12.87 -24.05
CA GLU A 259 -2.81 -12.34 -24.18
C GLU A 259 -2.83 -11.06 -25.02
N ALA A 260 -1.87 -10.16 -24.80
CA ALA A 260 -1.69 -8.96 -25.64
C ALA A 260 -1.40 -9.34 -27.10
N ALA A 261 -0.55 -10.34 -27.35
CA ALA A 261 -0.24 -10.82 -28.69
C ALA A 261 -1.46 -11.47 -29.38
N ALA A 262 -2.26 -12.25 -28.64
CA ALA A 262 -3.49 -12.84 -29.16
C ALA A 262 -4.54 -11.76 -29.52
N THR A 263 -4.66 -10.73 -28.69
CA THR A 263 -5.56 -9.59 -28.93
C THR A 263 -5.14 -8.80 -30.16
N ALA A 264 -3.83 -8.54 -30.34
CA ALA A 264 -3.30 -7.87 -31.53
C ALA A 264 -3.53 -8.68 -32.82
N ALA A 265 -3.31 -10.01 -32.79
CA ALA A 265 -3.57 -10.88 -33.94
C ALA A 265 -5.07 -10.95 -34.31
N SER A 266 -5.97 -10.91 -33.30
CA SER A 266 -7.42 -10.88 -33.57
C SER A 266 -7.87 -9.55 -34.16
N ALA A 267 -7.26 -8.43 -33.77
CA ALA A 267 -7.55 -7.11 -34.35
C ALA A 267 -7.14 -7.02 -35.82
N GLU A 268 -6.00 -7.61 -36.18
CA GLU A 268 -5.50 -7.66 -37.57
C GLU A 268 -6.39 -8.51 -38.48
N THR A 269 -6.99 -9.57 -37.93
CA THR A 269 -7.92 -10.43 -38.68
C THR A 269 -9.30 -9.76 -38.86
N ALA A 270 -9.75 -8.96 -37.89
CA ALA A 270 -11.01 -8.21 -37.98
C ALA A 270 -10.94 -7.05 -39.01
N ALA A 271 -9.78 -6.43 -39.18
CA ALA A 271 -9.56 -5.39 -40.18
C ALA A 271 -9.67 -5.90 -41.64
N SER A 272 -9.52 -7.22 -41.86
CA SER A 272 -9.67 -7.81 -43.20
C SER A 272 -11.11 -8.26 -43.54
N ALA A 273 -12.05 -8.25 -42.58
CA ALA A 273 -13.41 -8.75 -42.76
C ALA A 273 -14.51 -7.65 -42.75
N ALA A 274 -14.18 -6.39 -42.47
CA ALA A 274 -15.15 -5.30 -42.40
C ALA A 274 -15.49 -4.70 -43.78
N SER A 275 -16.24 -5.45 -44.59
CA SER A 275 -17.11 -4.90 -45.64
C SER A 275 -18.46 -5.61 -45.63
N THR A 276 -19.14 -5.63 -44.50
CA THR A 276 -20.62 -5.72 -44.45
C THR A 276 -21.11 -5.28 -43.08
N THR A 277 -22.05 -4.35 -43.07
CA THR A 277 -22.60 -3.64 -41.92
C THR A 277 -23.50 -4.51 -41.03
N ALA A 278 -23.16 -4.61 -39.73
CA ALA A 278 -24.09 -4.92 -38.63
C ALA A 278 -23.49 -4.43 -37.29
N PRO A 279 -24.31 -4.01 -36.30
CA PRO A 279 -23.82 -3.41 -35.06
C PRO A 279 -23.30 -4.48 -34.08
N VAL A 280 -22.11 -4.26 -33.51
CA VAL A 280 -21.48 -5.18 -32.54
C VAL A 280 -21.66 -4.63 -31.13
N ALA A 281 -22.13 -5.50 -30.24
CA ALA A 281 -22.42 -5.24 -28.83
C ALA A 281 -21.14 -5.20 -27.98
N SER A 282 -21.13 -4.28 -27.00
CA SER A 282 -20.07 -4.08 -26.01
C SER A 282 -20.03 -5.24 -25.00
N ALA A 283 -18.83 -5.72 -24.68
CA ALA A 283 -18.61 -6.83 -23.76
C ALA A 283 -18.81 -6.40 -22.30
N GLU A 284 -19.64 -7.15 -21.58
CA GLU A 284 -20.03 -6.89 -20.21
C GLU A 284 -19.01 -7.45 -19.21
N GLN A 285 -18.31 -6.57 -18.48
CA GLN A 285 -17.46 -6.96 -17.35
C GLN A 285 -18.33 -7.49 -16.20
N THR A 286 -17.97 -8.67 -15.66
CA THR A 286 -18.64 -9.31 -14.52
C THR A 286 -17.67 -9.46 -13.35
N ALA A 287 -18.09 -9.01 -12.17
CA ALA A 287 -17.32 -9.03 -10.93
C ALA A 287 -17.69 -10.21 -10.00
N PRO A 288 -16.77 -10.72 -9.17
CA PRO A 288 -17.07 -11.67 -8.10
C PRO A 288 -17.52 -10.98 -6.80
N LYS A 289 -18.53 -11.56 -6.14
CA LYS A 289 -19.19 -11.00 -4.93
C LYS A 289 -18.27 -11.00 -3.71
N THR A 290 -18.01 -9.82 -3.16
CA THR A 290 -17.49 -9.60 -1.80
C THR A 290 -18.45 -8.68 -1.02
N ASP A 291 -18.60 -8.92 0.28
CA ASP A 291 -19.59 -8.31 1.20
C ASP A 291 -19.32 -6.82 1.53
N ILE A 292 -19.29 -5.94 0.51
CA ILE A 292 -19.38 -4.47 0.67
C ILE A 292 -20.85 -4.00 0.51
N SER A 293 -21.76 -4.94 0.28
CA SER A 293 -23.07 -4.69 -0.34
C SER A 293 -24.01 -3.83 0.51
N GLY A 294 -24.17 -2.57 0.11
CA GLY A 294 -25.30 -1.73 0.47
C GLY A 294 -24.94 -0.26 0.69
N SER A 295 -23.78 0.04 1.30
CA SER A 295 -23.40 1.43 1.59
C SER A 295 -22.79 2.15 0.39
N CYS A 296 -21.99 1.43 -0.42
CA CYS A 296 -21.37 1.98 -1.62
C CYS A 296 -22.43 2.30 -2.67
N GLY A 297 -23.29 1.32 -2.98
CA GLY A 297 -24.36 1.46 -3.96
C GLY A 297 -25.35 2.57 -3.58
N LYS A 298 -25.68 2.72 -2.29
CA LYS A 298 -26.51 3.83 -1.82
C LYS A 298 -25.84 5.19 -2.06
N ALA A 299 -24.56 5.33 -1.72
CA ALA A 299 -23.83 6.57 -1.93
C ALA A 299 -23.74 6.93 -3.43
N PHE A 300 -23.45 5.96 -4.29
CA PHE A 300 -23.42 6.15 -5.74
C PHE A 300 -24.80 6.49 -6.32
N ALA A 301 -25.87 5.84 -5.85
CA ALA A 301 -27.24 6.15 -6.26
C ALA A 301 -27.64 7.59 -5.88
N GLU A 302 -27.23 8.08 -4.70
CA GLU A 302 -27.45 9.46 -4.28
C GLU A 302 -26.72 10.48 -5.16
N VAL A 303 -25.46 10.21 -5.52
CA VAL A 303 -24.69 11.03 -6.46
C VAL A 303 -25.32 11.04 -7.85
N ALA A 304 -25.68 9.86 -8.38
CA ALA A 304 -26.33 9.73 -9.68
C ALA A 304 -27.66 10.50 -9.71
N LYS A 305 -28.47 10.41 -8.64
CA LYS A 305 -29.73 11.14 -8.52
C LYS A 305 -29.50 12.65 -8.53
N LYS A 306 -28.59 13.15 -7.69
CA LYS A 306 -28.28 14.58 -7.61
C LYS A 306 -27.78 15.12 -8.96
N SER A 307 -26.96 14.35 -9.65
CA SER A 307 -26.41 14.71 -10.95
C SER A 307 -27.49 14.70 -12.04
N HIS A 308 -28.39 13.72 -12.02
CA HIS A 308 -29.54 13.65 -12.92
C HIS A 308 -30.53 14.80 -12.70
N ASP A 309 -30.84 15.10 -11.44
CA ASP A 309 -31.71 16.22 -11.06
C ASP A 309 -31.14 17.57 -11.55
N ALA A 310 -29.81 17.72 -11.53
CA ALA A 310 -29.11 18.91 -12.01
C ALA A 310 -28.96 18.95 -13.56
N ASN A 311 -28.79 17.79 -14.19
CA ASN A 311 -28.65 17.62 -15.63
C ASN A 311 -29.19 16.25 -16.06
N SER A 312 -30.41 16.24 -16.60
CA SER A 312 -31.06 15.01 -17.05
C SER A 312 -30.33 14.29 -18.19
N ASN A 313 -29.41 14.98 -18.87
CA ASN A 313 -28.57 14.42 -19.94
C ASN A 313 -27.23 13.85 -19.43
N ALA A 314 -26.99 13.86 -18.12
CA ALA A 314 -25.80 13.24 -17.55
C ALA A 314 -25.76 11.73 -17.89
N LYS A 315 -24.56 11.23 -18.09
CA LYS A 315 -24.25 9.83 -18.38
C LYS A 315 -23.36 9.26 -17.27
N TYR A 316 -23.44 7.96 -17.08
CA TYR A 316 -22.81 7.30 -15.95
C TYR A 316 -22.00 6.09 -16.41
N ALA A 317 -20.97 5.75 -15.65
CA ALA A 317 -20.26 4.49 -15.77
C ALA A 317 -19.81 4.00 -14.38
N LEU A 318 -19.61 2.69 -14.26
CA LEU A 318 -18.86 2.10 -13.16
C LEU A 318 -17.57 1.57 -13.78
N LEU A 319 -16.44 2.10 -13.35
CA LEU A 319 -15.12 1.74 -13.85
C LEU A 319 -14.31 1.08 -12.73
N TYR A 320 -13.30 0.28 -13.07
CA TYR A 320 -12.38 -0.27 -12.09
C TYR A 320 -11.00 0.36 -12.28
N LEU A 321 -10.72 1.38 -11.47
CA LEU A 321 -9.47 2.14 -11.55
C LEU A 321 -8.36 1.45 -10.79
N THR A 322 -8.68 0.77 -9.69
CA THR A 322 -7.72 0.02 -8.89
C THR A 322 -7.99 -1.48 -8.94
N LYS A 323 -7.10 -2.26 -8.33
CA LYS A 323 -7.20 -3.73 -8.26
C LYS A 323 -8.06 -4.21 -7.08
N ASP A 324 -8.62 -3.29 -6.28
CA ASP A 324 -9.40 -3.59 -5.07
C ASP A 324 -10.83 -4.11 -5.34
N GLN A 325 -11.20 -4.26 -6.61
CA GLN A 325 -12.52 -4.74 -7.06
C GLN A 325 -13.69 -3.83 -6.65
N THR A 326 -13.43 -2.62 -6.14
CA THR A 326 -14.46 -1.62 -5.88
C THR A 326 -14.56 -0.72 -7.10
N PRO A 327 -15.73 -0.64 -7.76
CA PRO A 327 -15.85 0.24 -8.90
C PRO A 327 -15.93 1.70 -8.46
N GLU A 328 -15.45 2.61 -9.29
CA GLU A 328 -15.65 4.04 -9.17
C GLU A 328 -16.78 4.53 -10.08
N LEU A 329 -17.60 5.43 -9.53
CA LEU A 329 -18.70 6.05 -10.26
C LEU A 329 -18.20 7.23 -11.09
N VAL A 330 -18.40 7.15 -12.40
CA VAL A 330 -18.26 8.27 -13.32
C VAL A 330 -19.58 9.00 -13.45
N VAL A 331 -19.54 10.33 -13.35
CA VAL A 331 -20.61 11.24 -13.76
C VAL A 331 -20.09 12.09 -14.90
N ASP A 332 -20.53 11.80 -16.10
CA ASP A 332 -20.22 12.53 -17.31
C ASP A 332 -21.36 13.49 -17.66
N ASN A 333 -21.03 14.77 -17.82
CA ASN A 333 -21.89 15.78 -18.41
C ASN A 333 -21.41 15.99 -19.85
N PRO A 334 -22.02 15.32 -20.86
CA PRO A 334 -21.44 15.26 -22.20
C PRO A 334 -21.13 16.65 -22.77
N GLY A 335 -19.88 16.82 -23.20
CA GLY A 335 -19.36 18.08 -23.75
C GLY A 335 -19.15 19.21 -22.73
N LYS A 336 -19.37 18.98 -21.43
CA LYS A 336 -19.17 19.97 -20.36
C LYS A 336 -18.13 19.57 -19.33
N SER A 337 -18.32 18.45 -18.63
CA SER A 337 -17.41 18.01 -17.57
C SER A 337 -17.51 16.53 -17.27
N VAL A 338 -16.51 16.00 -16.58
CA VAL A 338 -16.56 14.69 -15.94
C VAL A 338 -16.19 14.79 -14.46
N SER A 339 -16.87 14.01 -13.63
CA SER A 339 -16.55 13.79 -12.22
C SER A 339 -16.41 12.31 -11.93
N LEU A 340 -15.62 11.97 -10.93
CA LEU A 340 -15.28 10.61 -10.55
C LEU A 340 -15.34 10.47 -9.03
N TYR A 341 -15.99 9.41 -8.55
CA TYR A 341 -16.19 9.15 -7.13
C TYR A 341 -15.76 7.72 -6.79
N THR A 342 -15.02 7.57 -5.69
CA THR A 342 -14.69 6.26 -5.11
C THR A 342 -15.38 6.11 -3.75
N PHE A 343 -15.43 4.89 -3.23
CA PHE A 343 -15.98 4.58 -1.92
C PHE A 343 -14.97 3.79 -1.11
N GLU A 344 -14.40 4.43 -0.08
CA GLU A 344 -13.34 3.85 0.73
C GLU A 344 -13.67 4.07 2.21
N ASN A 345 -13.42 3.05 3.05
CA ASN A 345 -13.61 3.13 4.51
C ASN A 345 -15.02 3.62 4.93
N GLY A 346 -16.06 3.21 4.18
CA GLY A 346 -17.44 3.58 4.44
C GLY A 346 -17.81 5.01 4.03
N LYS A 347 -16.93 5.72 3.32
CA LYS A 347 -17.12 7.11 2.90
C LYS A 347 -17.00 7.25 1.38
N LEU A 348 -17.88 8.07 0.82
CA LEU A 348 -17.78 8.53 -0.56
C LEU A 348 -16.70 9.60 -0.67
N ILE A 349 -15.76 9.42 -1.58
CA ILE A 349 -14.65 10.34 -1.83
C ILE A 349 -14.75 10.86 -3.27
N THR A 350 -14.65 12.16 -3.46
CA THR A 350 -14.59 12.77 -4.80
C THR A 350 -13.15 12.77 -5.29
N MET A 351 -12.86 11.99 -6.32
CA MET A 351 -11.52 11.90 -6.92
C MET A 351 -11.29 13.00 -7.97
N ILE A 352 -12.31 13.21 -8.82
CA ILE A 352 -12.32 14.23 -9.86
C ILE A 352 -13.61 15.02 -9.71
N SER A 353 -13.50 16.34 -9.62
CA SER A 353 -14.65 17.24 -9.52
C SER A 353 -14.71 18.16 -10.74
N ASP A 354 -15.71 17.95 -11.58
CA ASP A 354 -16.07 18.82 -12.71
C ASP A 354 -14.89 19.20 -13.63
N TRP A 355 -14.06 18.22 -13.98
CA TRP A 355 -13.02 18.40 -14.98
C TRP A 355 -13.65 18.70 -16.34
N ARG A 356 -13.37 19.90 -16.88
CA ARG A 356 -14.14 20.45 -18.00
C ARG A 356 -13.65 19.95 -19.35
N TYR A 357 -14.60 19.60 -20.19
CA TYR A 357 -14.35 19.45 -21.62
C TYR A 357 -14.39 20.80 -22.34
N GLY A 358 -13.78 20.81 -23.52
CA GLY A 358 -13.92 21.88 -24.49
C GLY A 358 -12.65 22.70 -24.67
N VAL A 359 -12.60 23.39 -25.80
CA VAL A 359 -11.48 24.23 -26.19
C VAL A 359 -11.78 25.66 -25.75
N SER A 360 -10.91 26.26 -24.94
CA SER A 360 -10.97 27.69 -24.61
C SER A 360 -10.91 28.53 -25.89
N SER A 361 -11.33 29.79 -25.80
CA SER A 361 -11.23 30.75 -26.91
C SER A 361 -9.80 30.95 -27.45
N GLN A 362 -8.79 30.47 -26.73
CA GLN A 362 -7.39 30.51 -27.11
C GLN A 362 -6.91 29.26 -27.86
N GLY A 363 -7.80 28.29 -28.14
CA GLY A 363 -7.44 27.05 -28.83
C GLY A 363 -6.88 25.96 -27.92
N TYR A 364 -6.86 26.18 -26.60
CA TYR A 364 -6.41 25.20 -25.60
C TYR A 364 -7.61 24.63 -24.86
N GLY A 365 -7.70 23.32 -24.73
CA GLY A 365 -8.61 22.72 -23.77
C GLY A 365 -8.85 21.25 -24.02
N THR A 366 -9.45 20.57 -23.05
CA THR A 366 -9.48 19.12 -22.99
C THR A 366 -10.60 18.56 -23.87
N THR A 367 -10.25 17.76 -24.86
CA THR A 367 -11.21 17.04 -25.72
C THR A 367 -11.66 15.74 -25.09
N SER A 368 -10.81 15.12 -24.26
CA SER A 368 -11.14 13.91 -23.51
C SER A 368 -10.16 13.71 -22.36
N TYR A 369 -10.66 13.07 -21.30
CA TYR A 369 -9.85 12.44 -20.27
C TYR A 369 -9.84 10.94 -20.54
N CYS A 370 -8.71 10.31 -20.28
CA CYS A 370 -8.54 8.88 -20.39
C CYS A 370 -8.04 8.33 -19.05
N TYR A 371 -8.26 7.04 -18.83
CA TYR A 371 -7.75 6.31 -17.69
C TYR A 371 -7.14 4.98 -18.16
N LEU A 372 -6.26 4.42 -17.34
CA LEU A 372 -5.74 3.08 -17.54
C LEU A 372 -6.41 2.14 -16.53
N PRO A 373 -7.24 1.18 -16.97
CA PRO A 373 -7.96 0.28 -16.07
C PRO A 373 -7.01 -0.44 -15.09
N TYR A 374 -7.44 -0.57 -13.82
CA TYR A 374 -6.72 -1.26 -12.74
C TYR A 374 -5.33 -0.70 -12.36
N GLU A 375 -4.91 0.44 -12.92
CA GLU A 375 -3.58 1.00 -12.73
C GLU A 375 -3.59 2.37 -12.00
N ASN A 376 -4.77 2.91 -11.69
CA ASN A 376 -4.97 4.20 -11.02
C ASN A 376 -4.26 5.38 -11.73
N ARG A 377 -4.28 5.40 -13.07
CA ARG A 377 -3.61 6.42 -13.90
C ARG A 377 -4.60 7.14 -14.81
N PHE A 378 -4.37 8.44 -15.02
CA PHE A 378 -5.21 9.30 -15.85
C PHE A 378 -4.37 10.06 -16.88
N LEU A 379 -4.97 10.35 -18.02
CA LEU A 379 -4.35 11.11 -19.09
C LEU A 379 -5.32 12.16 -19.62
N GLU A 380 -4.90 13.42 -19.60
CA GLU A 380 -5.53 14.49 -20.33
C GLU A 380 -5.05 14.47 -21.79
N ASN A 381 -5.91 14.00 -22.70
CA ASN A 381 -5.50 13.65 -24.07
C ASN A 381 -5.05 14.86 -24.91
N THR A 382 -5.56 16.07 -24.67
CA THR A 382 -5.24 17.23 -25.52
C THR A 382 -3.95 17.93 -25.14
N ASN A 383 -3.66 18.00 -23.85
CA ASN A 383 -2.44 18.61 -23.34
C ASN A 383 -1.32 17.57 -23.09
N ASN A 384 -1.60 16.28 -23.34
CA ASN A 384 -0.75 15.14 -22.98
C ASN A 384 -0.33 15.17 -21.50
N CYS A 385 -1.22 15.64 -20.62
CA CYS A 385 -0.94 15.70 -19.20
C CYS A 385 -1.29 14.37 -18.57
N LEU A 386 -0.26 13.59 -18.24
CA LEU A 386 -0.43 12.41 -17.40
C LEU A 386 -0.62 12.87 -15.96
N ALA A 387 -1.59 12.27 -15.28
CA ALA A 387 -1.86 12.48 -13.87
C ALA A 387 -1.93 11.13 -13.15
N TYR A 388 -1.42 11.10 -11.93
CA TYR A 388 -1.63 9.99 -11.00
C TYR A 388 -2.38 10.53 -9.79
N ILE A 389 -3.29 9.72 -9.26
CA ILE A 389 -3.97 10.02 -8.01
C ILE A 389 -3.21 9.28 -6.91
N ASP A 390 -2.33 10.00 -6.21
CA ASP A 390 -1.67 9.48 -5.02
C ASP A 390 -2.58 9.66 -3.82
N HIS A 391 -2.65 8.63 -2.98
CA HIS A 391 -3.54 8.61 -1.82
C HIS A 391 -3.05 9.62 -0.76
N TYR A 392 -4.00 10.44 -0.29
CA TYR A 392 -3.94 11.38 0.86
C TYR A 392 -3.22 12.73 0.71
N ALA A 393 -4.05 13.78 0.54
CA ALA A 393 -3.79 15.12 1.04
C ALA A 393 -4.95 15.62 1.92
N GLY A 394 -5.22 14.92 3.04
CA GLY A 394 -6.25 15.31 4.01
C GLY A 394 -7.66 14.79 3.69
N GLU A 395 -8.54 14.85 4.70
CA GLU A 395 -9.76 14.03 4.82
C GLU A 395 -10.85 14.19 3.74
N GLU A 396 -10.74 15.14 2.81
CA GLU A 396 -11.86 15.47 1.90
C GLU A 396 -11.47 15.85 0.46
N THR A 397 -10.19 15.80 0.06
CA THR A 397 -9.81 16.16 -1.31
C THR A 397 -8.55 15.44 -1.77
N ILE A 398 -8.67 14.73 -2.89
CA ILE A 398 -7.51 14.21 -3.62
C ILE A 398 -6.88 15.38 -4.38
N ILE A 399 -5.62 15.68 -4.08
CA ILE A 399 -4.82 16.59 -4.91
C ILE A 399 -4.32 15.76 -6.10
N CYS A 400 -4.84 16.06 -7.29
CA CYS A 400 -4.27 15.58 -8.53
C CYS A 400 -2.97 16.35 -8.79
N ASP A 401 -1.83 15.83 -8.34
CA ASP A 401 -0.54 16.52 -8.41
C ASP A 401 0.40 15.85 -9.42
N CYS A 402 0.08 15.97 -10.70
CA CYS A 402 1.09 16.05 -11.75
C CYS A 402 0.44 16.47 -13.07
N SER A 403 0.87 17.61 -13.62
CA SER A 403 0.63 17.95 -15.03
C SER A 403 1.95 17.77 -15.78
N TYR A 404 2.11 16.67 -16.52
CA TYR A 404 3.17 16.57 -17.51
C TYR A 404 2.78 17.41 -18.73
N ASN A 405 3.12 18.69 -18.71
CA ASN A 405 2.84 19.56 -19.85
C ASN A 405 3.83 19.29 -20.99
N PHE A 406 3.30 19.14 -22.22
CA PHE A 406 4.07 19.19 -23.47
C PHE A 406 5.08 18.04 -23.71
N LEU A 407 4.62 16.80 -23.65
CA LEU A 407 5.41 15.68 -24.17
C LEU A 407 5.55 15.82 -25.70
N PRO A 408 6.77 16.06 -26.24
CA PRO A 408 6.96 16.45 -27.65
C PRO A 408 6.78 15.31 -28.65
N PHE A 409 6.50 14.09 -28.18
CA PHE A 409 6.70 12.87 -28.94
C PHE A 409 5.56 11.87 -28.73
N TRP A 410 4.35 12.12 -29.24
CA TRP A 410 3.44 11.03 -29.59
C TRP A 410 2.37 11.50 -30.60
N PRO A 411 1.94 10.64 -31.55
CA PRO A 411 0.68 10.85 -32.27
C PRO A 411 -0.47 10.77 -31.26
N LYS A 412 -1.40 11.73 -31.25
CA LYS A 412 -2.62 11.70 -30.40
C LYS A 412 -3.20 10.29 -30.34
N VAL A 413 -3.59 9.80 -29.15
CA VAL A 413 -4.39 8.56 -29.02
C VAL A 413 -5.44 8.63 -30.12
N ALA A 414 -5.38 7.68 -31.06
CA ALA A 414 -5.95 7.81 -32.41
C ALA A 414 -7.28 8.56 -32.37
N GLU A 415 -7.37 9.68 -33.11
CA GLU A 415 -8.48 10.64 -33.09
C GLU A 415 -9.81 9.96 -32.76
N VAL A 416 -10.23 9.99 -31.50
CA VAL A 416 -11.64 9.87 -31.21
C VAL A 416 -12.23 11.19 -31.63
N VAL A 417 -12.69 11.22 -32.87
CA VAL A 417 -13.34 12.38 -33.48
C VAL A 417 -14.46 12.79 -32.51
N PRO A 418 -14.42 14.03 -31.97
CA PRO A 418 -15.53 14.53 -31.18
C PRO A 418 -16.81 14.42 -32.00
N SER A 419 -17.86 13.85 -31.44
CA SER A 419 -19.17 13.89 -32.07
C SER A 419 -19.63 15.36 -32.11
N GLY A 420 -19.57 15.97 -33.30
CA GLY A 420 -20.28 17.20 -33.64
C GLY A 420 -19.49 18.51 -33.47
N ASP A 421 -19.39 19.24 -34.59
CA ASP A 421 -19.17 20.69 -34.72
C ASP A 421 -17.86 21.31 -34.22
N ALA A 422 -16.74 21.01 -34.89
CA ALA A 422 -15.51 21.81 -34.75
C ALA A 422 -14.87 22.16 -36.12
N ASP A 423 -15.54 23.02 -36.88
CA ASP A 423 -14.91 23.82 -37.97
C ASP A 423 -14.03 24.95 -37.40
N ALA A 424 -13.18 24.65 -36.41
CA ALA A 424 -12.18 25.58 -35.93
C ALA A 424 -10.91 25.45 -36.79
N PRO A 425 -10.46 26.52 -37.49
CA PRO A 425 -9.33 26.42 -38.40
C PRO A 425 -8.05 26.02 -37.66
N ARG A 426 -7.46 24.88 -38.08
CA ARG A 426 -6.17 24.36 -37.62
C ARG A 426 -5.06 25.41 -37.80
N ARG A 427 -4.63 26.07 -36.72
CA ARG A 427 -3.41 26.90 -36.69
C ARG A 427 -2.21 26.09 -36.20
N GLU A 428 -1.81 25.07 -36.96
CA GLU A 428 -0.51 24.40 -36.73
C GLU A 428 0.67 25.25 -37.24
N ALA A 429 0.43 26.27 -38.06
CA ALA A 429 1.49 27.00 -38.77
C ALA A 429 2.10 28.22 -38.04
N ASN A 430 1.67 28.56 -36.81
CA ASN A 430 2.10 29.80 -36.14
C ASN A 430 2.52 29.64 -34.66
N MET A 431 3.08 28.49 -34.29
CA MET A 431 3.88 28.41 -33.06
C MET A 431 5.25 29.03 -33.34
N GLY A 432 5.40 30.33 -33.04
CA GLY A 432 6.66 31.05 -33.21
C GLY A 432 7.84 30.35 -32.51
N GLU A 433 9.03 30.42 -33.11
CA GLU A 433 10.28 29.81 -32.59
C GLU A 433 10.59 30.17 -31.13
N SER A 434 10.05 31.28 -30.62
CA SER A 434 10.17 31.72 -29.23
C SER A 434 9.51 30.79 -28.21
N PHE A 435 8.53 29.96 -28.61
CA PHE A 435 7.90 28.98 -27.70
C PHE A 435 8.61 27.62 -27.71
N ARG A 436 9.30 27.28 -28.80
CA ARG A 436 10.11 26.04 -28.91
C ARG A 436 11.46 26.14 -28.18
N ARG A 437 11.85 27.32 -27.73
CA ARG A 437 13.09 27.55 -26.96
C ARG A 437 12.85 28.49 -25.78
N SER A 438 12.17 27.99 -24.74
CA SER A 438 12.52 28.46 -23.40
C SER A 438 13.93 27.98 -23.08
N THR A 439 14.90 28.88 -23.11
CA THR A 439 16.34 28.64 -22.97
C THR A 439 16.78 28.32 -21.54
N SER A 440 15.86 28.15 -20.59
CA SER A 440 16.16 27.48 -19.33
C SER A 440 15.65 26.04 -19.40
N GLY A 441 16.51 25.11 -19.84
CA GLY A 441 16.26 23.65 -19.82
C GLY A 441 16.07 23.05 -18.42
N LYS A 442 15.45 23.78 -17.50
CA LYS A 442 15.23 23.43 -16.09
C LYS A 442 13.75 23.33 -15.71
N ASN A 443 12.81 23.83 -16.52
CA ASN A 443 11.41 23.93 -16.09
C ASN A 443 10.52 22.75 -16.49
N ASN A 444 10.88 21.96 -17.51
CA ASN A 444 10.11 20.75 -17.87
C ASN A 444 10.53 19.52 -17.04
N TYR A 445 11.72 19.55 -16.42
CA TYR A 445 12.25 18.45 -15.59
C TYR A 445 11.84 18.53 -14.12
N MET A 446 11.35 19.68 -13.65
CA MET A 446 10.98 19.87 -12.24
C MET A 446 9.77 19.01 -11.81
N ALA A 447 8.90 18.59 -12.72
CA ALA A 447 7.76 17.73 -12.40
C ALA A 447 8.14 16.24 -12.28
N LEU A 448 9.08 15.75 -13.11
CA LEU A 448 9.57 14.36 -13.05
C LEU A 448 10.28 14.06 -11.73
N SER A 449 11.07 15.01 -11.21
CA SER A 449 11.89 14.77 -10.02
C SER A 449 11.11 14.71 -8.70
N HIS A 450 9.90 15.26 -8.64
CA HIS A 450 9.09 15.28 -7.40
C HIS A 450 8.19 14.05 -7.28
N SER A 451 7.82 13.40 -8.39
CA SER A 451 7.02 12.17 -8.39
C SER A 451 7.85 10.89 -8.32
N GLY A 452 9.19 10.98 -8.42
CA GLY A 452 10.08 9.82 -8.48
C GLY A 452 10.01 9.02 -9.80
N LEU A 453 9.20 9.46 -10.77
CA LEU A 453 9.08 8.82 -12.08
C LEU A 453 10.20 9.27 -13.02
N THR A 454 10.87 8.32 -13.64
CA THR A 454 11.88 8.59 -14.67
C THR A 454 11.23 8.92 -16.02
N GLU A 455 12.00 9.52 -16.94
CA GLU A 455 11.55 9.71 -18.34
C GLU A 455 11.22 8.36 -19.01
N GLU A 456 11.97 7.31 -18.68
CA GLU A 456 11.71 5.95 -19.16
C GLU A 456 10.38 5.41 -18.61
N ASP A 457 10.05 5.68 -17.34
CA ASP A 457 8.75 5.32 -16.77
C ASP A 457 7.62 6.06 -17.47
N ALA A 458 7.74 7.37 -17.69
CA ALA A 458 6.74 8.16 -18.41
C ALA A 458 6.52 7.63 -19.83
N ASN A 459 7.61 7.36 -20.57
CA ASN A 459 7.55 6.80 -21.91
C ASN A 459 6.93 5.39 -21.92
N ARG A 460 7.23 4.55 -20.92
CA ARG A 460 6.60 3.22 -20.78
C ARG A 460 5.10 3.32 -20.52
N ILE A 461 4.68 4.24 -19.65
CA ILE A 461 3.27 4.46 -19.31
C ILE A 461 2.48 4.95 -20.53
N LEU A 462 3.07 5.83 -21.33
CA LEU A 462 2.44 6.39 -22.52
C LEU A 462 2.50 5.45 -23.73
N ALA A 463 3.47 4.54 -23.75
CA ALA A 463 3.53 3.47 -24.73
C ALA A 463 2.47 2.39 -24.51
N ASP A 464 1.79 2.40 -23.35
CA ASP A 464 0.65 1.52 -23.12
C ASP A 464 -0.49 1.88 -24.09
N THR A 465 -1.00 0.89 -24.81
CA THR A 465 -2.06 1.06 -25.82
C THR A 465 -3.46 0.92 -25.25
N HIS A 466 -3.62 0.63 -23.96
CA HIS A 466 -4.92 0.27 -23.35
C HIS A 466 -5.64 1.43 -22.66
N TRP A 467 -5.34 2.68 -23.03
CA TRP A 467 -6.06 3.84 -22.50
C TRP A 467 -7.52 3.82 -22.92
N GLU A 468 -8.41 3.89 -21.93
CA GLU A 468 -9.84 4.01 -22.13
C GLU A 468 -10.30 5.43 -21.84
N LYS A 469 -11.37 5.88 -22.48
CA LYS A 469 -11.95 7.18 -22.17
C LYS A 469 -12.65 7.16 -20.82
N LEU A 470 -12.44 8.22 -20.05
CA LEU A 470 -13.20 8.50 -18.84
C LEU A 470 -14.53 9.18 -19.24
N GLU A 471 -15.50 8.40 -19.69
CA GLU A 471 -16.82 8.89 -20.12
C GLU A 471 -17.96 7.97 -19.64
N GLY A 472 -19.18 8.54 -19.57
CA GLY A 472 -20.37 7.79 -19.17
C GLY A 472 -21.09 7.20 -20.37
N SER A 473 -21.58 5.96 -20.26
CA SER A 473 -22.35 5.30 -21.32
C SER A 473 -23.78 4.95 -20.91
N MET A 474 -24.07 4.90 -19.61
CA MET A 474 -25.37 4.56 -19.05
C MET A 474 -26.22 5.82 -18.79
N ASP A 475 -27.53 5.71 -18.94
CA ASP A 475 -28.46 6.70 -18.39
C ASP A 475 -28.76 6.43 -16.90
N TYR A 476 -29.58 7.28 -16.29
CA TYR A 476 -29.88 7.22 -14.85
C TYR A 476 -30.53 5.90 -14.42
N ASP A 477 -31.55 5.43 -15.13
CA ASP A 477 -32.24 4.20 -14.77
C ASP A 477 -31.32 2.97 -14.97
N THR A 478 -30.47 2.99 -16.00
CA THR A 478 -29.50 1.94 -16.28
C THR A 478 -28.43 1.86 -15.20
N ILE A 479 -27.88 2.99 -14.74
CA ILE A 479 -26.86 2.97 -13.67
C ILE A 479 -27.44 2.46 -12.35
N LEU A 480 -28.67 2.85 -11.99
CA LEU A 480 -29.32 2.34 -10.78
C LEU A 480 -29.52 0.83 -10.85
N SER A 481 -29.99 0.33 -12.00
CA SER A 481 -30.16 -1.11 -12.23
C SER A 481 -28.83 -1.85 -12.15
N LYS A 482 -27.74 -1.27 -12.66
CA LYS A 482 -26.40 -1.87 -12.61
C LYS A 482 -25.83 -1.89 -11.19
N ILE A 483 -26.03 -0.82 -10.42
CA ILE A 483 -25.65 -0.75 -9.00
C ILE A 483 -26.36 -1.87 -8.20
N GLU A 484 -27.67 -2.04 -8.41
CA GLU A 484 -28.45 -3.10 -7.76
C GLU A 484 -27.99 -4.50 -8.20
N ALA A 485 -27.76 -4.71 -9.50
CA ALA A 485 -27.34 -6.01 -10.04
C ALA A 485 -25.96 -6.45 -9.53
N LEU A 486 -25.06 -5.51 -9.27
CA LEU A 486 -23.75 -5.76 -8.68
C LEU A 486 -23.81 -5.99 -7.17
N GLY A 487 -24.95 -5.67 -6.53
CA GLY A 487 -25.10 -5.75 -5.08
C GLY A 487 -24.15 -4.78 -4.38
N LEU A 488 -23.99 -3.56 -4.90
CA LEU A 488 -23.17 -2.52 -4.28
C LEU A 488 -23.86 -1.87 -3.08
#